data_AF-A0A670IET8-F1
#
_entry.id   AF-A0A670IET8-F1
#
_cell.length_a   1.000
_cell.length_b   1.000
_cell.length_c   1.000
_cell.angle_alpha   90.00
_cell.angle_beta   90.00
_cell.angle_gamma   90.00
#
_symmetry.space_group_name_H-M   'P 1'
#
loop_
_entity.id
_entity.type
_entity.pdbx_description
1 polymer ?
#
loop_
_entity_poly.entity_id
_entity_poly.type
_entity_poly.pdbx_seq_one_letter_code
_entity_poly.pdbx_strand_id
1 'polypeptide(L)'
;MKPDLLRMKEVALIYLDRSGGLQKFVNACKLYNDSKQSYAIFRFPILINPSDIIELDATLGNYILHKPVKATQIFQSVCFTAVKILSLIQQLQTEAQMSIVLKLTHLPSLPSYIFSLCKFPFDYTSQRFYMAEGIVVAMSTVTKYTQGARFVCCDENCPFSEGFQYIRVHTPGATESATVRNNFVCTLCTSPLREDMKYRVLGDKQIIEIVDAKAISAFQGFSSSKTPFRFQSFTVFLRDELTNKMEIGNRYKVIGIPVCMPSCIQITLCLEASSIHLCNLTGPSQISEKFKYLLSLTSKSCWRFTALLANSFASQVLPPGINNTLKLAIFALFFNKQILSPFCRMTVYTLYLALCKEQCCYCNCSNFLFCF
;
A
#
# COMPACT_ATOMS: atom_id res chain seq x y z
N MET A 1 -16.15 -27.10 -22.66
CA MET A 1 -15.77 -25.96 -21.78
C MET A 1 -16.64 -26.07 -20.52
N LYS A 2 -16.09 -26.04 -19.30
CA LYS A 2 -16.89 -26.30 -18.07
C LYS A 2 -17.96 -25.20 -17.90
N PRO A 3 -19.26 -25.53 -17.73
CA PRO A 3 -20.35 -24.54 -17.67
C PRO A 3 -20.14 -23.50 -16.58
N ASP A 4 -19.53 -23.89 -15.45
CA ASP A 4 -19.23 -22.99 -14.33
C ASP A 4 -18.26 -21.86 -14.72
N LEU A 5 -17.33 -22.11 -15.64
CA LEU A 5 -16.35 -21.10 -16.06
C LEU A 5 -17.00 -20.01 -16.92
N LEU A 6 -17.95 -20.36 -17.78
CA LEU A 6 -18.68 -19.39 -18.60
C LEU A 6 -19.53 -18.48 -17.72
N ARG A 7 -20.26 -19.07 -16.77
CA ARG A 7 -21.01 -18.31 -15.77
C ARG A 7 -20.13 -17.35 -14.98
N MET A 8 -18.95 -17.79 -14.52
CA MET A 8 -18.01 -16.91 -13.81
C MET A 8 -17.51 -15.75 -14.69
N LYS A 9 -17.30 -15.97 -15.99
CA LYS A 9 -16.92 -14.90 -16.93
C LYS A 9 -18.05 -13.88 -17.11
N GLU A 10 -19.29 -14.35 -17.25
CA GLU A 10 -20.46 -13.47 -17.35
C GLU A 10 -20.62 -12.60 -16.10
N VAL A 11 -20.51 -13.20 -14.90
CA VAL A 11 -20.58 -12.45 -13.65
C VAL A 11 -19.43 -11.44 -13.53
N ALA A 12 -18.21 -11.81 -13.91
CA ALA A 12 -17.08 -10.89 -13.91
C ALA A 12 -17.31 -9.69 -14.85
N LEU A 13 -17.92 -9.91 -16.02
CA LEU A 13 -18.31 -8.83 -16.94
C LEU A 13 -19.39 -7.93 -16.32
N ILE A 14 -20.45 -8.52 -15.75
CA ILE A 14 -21.53 -7.77 -15.06
C ILE A 14 -20.95 -6.91 -13.94
N TYR A 15 -20.02 -7.46 -13.16
CA TYR A 15 -19.35 -6.72 -12.10
C TYR A 15 -18.55 -5.53 -12.65
N LEU A 16 -17.76 -5.73 -13.71
CA LEU A 16 -16.98 -4.66 -14.34
C LEU A 16 -17.88 -3.54 -14.88
N ASP A 17 -19.03 -3.90 -15.44
CA ASP A 17 -20.02 -2.93 -15.94
C ASP A 17 -20.62 -2.12 -14.77
N ARG A 18 -21.18 -2.79 -13.76
CA ARG A 18 -21.83 -2.15 -12.60
C ARG A 18 -20.89 -1.29 -11.76
N SER A 19 -19.64 -1.71 -11.60
CA SER A 19 -18.63 -0.97 -10.83
C SER A 19 -18.01 0.21 -11.59
N GLY A 20 -18.35 0.39 -12.87
CA GLY A 20 -17.66 1.32 -13.77
C GLY A 20 -16.21 0.91 -14.09
N GLY A 21 -15.80 -0.30 -13.70
CA GLY A 21 -14.49 -0.88 -14.00
C GLY A 21 -14.26 -1.07 -15.49
N LEU A 22 -15.30 -1.43 -16.26
CA LEU A 22 -15.24 -1.60 -17.70
C LEU A 22 -14.92 -0.27 -18.41
N GLN A 23 -15.56 0.82 -18.00
CA GLN A 23 -15.29 2.14 -18.57
C GLN A 23 -13.85 2.61 -18.27
N LYS A 24 -13.37 2.39 -17.05
CA LYS A 24 -11.97 2.67 -16.68
C LYS A 24 -11.00 1.83 -17.51
N PHE A 25 -11.32 0.56 -17.73
CA PHE A 25 -10.54 -0.34 -18.55
C PHE A 25 -10.49 0.12 -20.02
N VAL A 26 -11.63 0.49 -20.62
CA VAL A 26 -11.70 1.03 -21.98
C VAL A 26 -10.88 2.31 -22.12
N ASN A 27 -10.97 3.21 -21.14
CA ASN A 27 -10.16 4.44 -21.13
C ASN A 27 -8.65 4.13 -21.01
N ALA A 28 -8.27 3.14 -20.19
CA ALA A 28 -6.89 2.70 -20.09
C ALA A 28 -6.36 2.08 -21.40
N CYS A 29 -7.21 1.38 -22.15
CA CYS A 29 -6.83 0.83 -23.46
C CYS A 29 -6.47 1.92 -24.47
N LYS A 30 -7.18 3.07 -24.44
CA LYS A 30 -6.91 4.20 -25.35
C LYS A 30 -5.50 4.75 -25.19
N LEU A 31 -5.02 4.84 -23.94
CA LEU A 31 -3.66 5.32 -23.63
C LEU A 31 -2.57 4.52 -24.34
N TYR A 32 -2.79 3.22 -24.56
CA TYR A 32 -1.86 2.35 -25.26
C TYR A 32 -1.87 2.53 -26.79
N ASN A 33 -2.96 3.01 -27.37
CA ASN A 33 -3.01 3.33 -28.80
C ASN A 33 -2.36 4.67 -29.12
N ASP A 34 -2.45 5.63 -28.19
CA ASP A 34 -1.86 6.96 -28.36
C ASP A 34 -0.33 6.93 -28.32
N SER A 35 0.24 5.91 -27.66
CA SER A 35 1.68 5.67 -27.64
C SER A 35 2.21 5.03 -28.92
N LYS A 36 3.21 5.65 -29.55
CA LYS A 36 3.92 5.13 -30.74
C LYS A 36 4.79 3.89 -30.49
N GLN A 37 4.87 3.40 -29.25
CA GLN A 37 5.70 2.25 -28.87
C GLN A 37 4.94 0.93 -29.10
N SER A 38 5.67 -0.10 -29.53
CA SER A 38 5.13 -1.46 -29.59
C SER A 38 5.22 -2.11 -28.21
N TYR A 39 4.08 -2.40 -27.58
CA TYR A 39 4.05 -3.07 -26.27
C TYR A 39 3.90 -4.57 -26.45
N ALA A 40 4.75 -5.34 -25.76
CA ALA A 40 4.54 -6.78 -25.63
C ALA A 40 3.55 -7.12 -24.52
N ILE A 41 3.44 -6.27 -23.48
CA ILE A 41 2.64 -6.56 -22.29
C ILE A 41 1.80 -5.33 -21.94
N PHE A 42 0.49 -5.53 -21.81
CA PHE A 42 -0.49 -4.53 -21.45
C PHE A 42 -0.98 -4.79 -20.03
N ARG A 43 -0.73 -3.85 -19.11
CA ARG A 43 -1.01 -4.03 -17.69
C ARG A 43 -2.23 -3.22 -17.28
N PHE A 44 -3.19 -3.89 -16.64
CA PHE A 44 -4.43 -3.26 -16.18
C PHE A 44 -4.68 -3.55 -14.70
N PRO A 45 -4.59 -2.55 -13.82
CA PRO A 45 -5.05 -2.69 -12.44
C PRO A 45 -6.58 -2.60 -12.39
N ILE A 46 -7.22 -3.63 -11.86
CA ILE A 46 -8.67 -3.69 -11.65
C ILE A 46 -8.93 -3.61 -10.14
N LEU A 47 -9.64 -2.56 -9.73
CA LEU A 47 -10.11 -2.42 -8.35
C LEU A 47 -11.30 -3.35 -8.13
N ILE A 48 -11.22 -4.13 -7.06
CA ILE A 48 -12.24 -5.11 -6.70
C ILE A 48 -12.72 -4.86 -5.27
N ASN A 49 -14.03 -4.74 -5.13
CA ASN A 49 -14.74 -4.81 -3.87
C ASN A 49 -15.21 -6.26 -3.66
N PRO A 50 -14.66 -7.01 -2.68
CA PRO A 50 -15.07 -8.39 -2.44
C PRO A 50 -16.54 -8.54 -2.10
N SER A 51 -17.14 -7.60 -1.36
CA SER A 51 -18.53 -7.70 -0.91
C SER A 51 -19.49 -7.71 -2.09
N ASP A 52 -19.33 -6.76 -3.01
CA ASP A 52 -20.15 -6.63 -4.22
C ASP A 52 -20.07 -7.90 -5.09
N ILE A 53 -18.88 -8.51 -5.21
CA ILE A 53 -18.72 -9.72 -6.01
C ILE A 53 -19.34 -10.93 -5.32
N ILE A 54 -19.19 -11.06 -4.00
CA ILE A 54 -19.78 -12.18 -3.24
C ILE A 54 -21.31 -12.13 -3.32
N GLU A 55 -21.91 -10.94 -3.31
CA GLU A 55 -23.34 -10.75 -3.51
C GLU A 55 -23.80 -11.15 -4.92
N LEU A 56 -22.99 -10.88 -5.95
CA LEU A 56 -23.28 -11.29 -7.32
C LEU A 56 -23.10 -12.80 -7.53
N ASP A 57 -21.97 -13.35 -7.11
CA ASP A 57 -21.67 -14.77 -7.16
C ASP A 57 -20.60 -15.15 -6.12
N ALA A 58 -21.03 -15.91 -5.12
CA ALA A 58 -20.18 -16.36 -4.03
C ALA A 58 -19.00 -17.24 -4.51
N THR A 59 -19.14 -17.96 -5.62
CA THR A 59 -18.06 -18.83 -6.12
C THR A 59 -16.92 -18.02 -6.71
N LEU A 60 -17.23 -16.98 -7.50
CA LEU A 60 -16.26 -16.03 -8.01
C LEU A 60 -15.60 -15.24 -6.86
N GLY A 61 -16.38 -14.79 -5.88
CA GLY A 61 -15.87 -14.12 -4.69
C GLY A 61 -14.87 -14.99 -3.91
N ASN A 62 -15.18 -16.28 -3.73
CA ASN A 62 -14.27 -17.25 -3.11
C ASN A 62 -12.98 -17.44 -3.93
N TYR A 63 -13.08 -17.46 -5.27
CA TYR A 63 -11.90 -17.53 -6.14
C TYR A 63 -11.00 -16.31 -5.98
N ILE A 64 -11.56 -15.11 -5.91
CA ILE A 64 -10.78 -13.88 -5.74
C ILE A 64 -10.03 -13.90 -4.40
N LEU A 65 -10.72 -14.27 -3.32
CA LEU A 65 -10.15 -14.23 -1.98
C LEU A 65 -9.14 -15.36 -1.72
N HIS A 66 -9.41 -16.58 -2.22
CA HIS A 66 -8.65 -17.78 -1.87
C HIS A 66 -7.81 -18.37 -3.00
N LYS A 67 -8.09 -18.02 -4.27
CA LYS A 67 -7.41 -18.54 -5.47
C LYS A 67 -7.13 -17.41 -6.47
N PRO A 68 -6.38 -16.35 -6.06
CA PRO A 68 -6.22 -15.12 -6.83
C PRO A 68 -5.70 -15.36 -8.24
N VAL A 69 -4.76 -16.30 -8.44
CA VAL A 69 -4.24 -16.63 -9.78
C VAL A 69 -5.34 -17.11 -10.73
N LYS A 70 -6.26 -17.94 -10.26
CA LYS A 70 -7.39 -18.43 -11.07
C LYS A 70 -8.40 -17.31 -11.33
N ALA A 71 -8.65 -16.45 -10.34
CA ALA A 71 -9.51 -15.29 -10.53
C ALA A 71 -8.93 -14.34 -11.59
N THR A 72 -7.63 -14.04 -11.52
CA THR A 72 -6.95 -13.19 -12.51
C THR A 72 -7.11 -13.73 -13.92
N GLN A 73 -6.99 -15.04 -14.13
CA GLN A 73 -7.21 -15.67 -15.45
C GLN A 73 -8.65 -15.48 -15.96
N ILE A 74 -9.65 -15.52 -15.09
CA ILE A 74 -11.05 -15.27 -15.47
C ILE A 74 -11.20 -13.82 -15.96
N PHE A 75 -10.71 -12.85 -15.19
CA PHE A 75 -10.76 -11.44 -15.57
C PHE A 75 -9.93 -11.15 -16.82
N GLN A 76 -8.75 -11.77 -16.96
CA GLN A 76 -7.89 -11.67 -18.14
C GLN A 76 -8.65 -12.09 -19.40
N SER A 77 -9.34 -13.23 -19.35
CA SER A 77 -10.10 -13.74 -20.48
C SER A 77 -11.28 -12.83 -20.84
N VAL A 78 -12.01 -12.32 -19.84
CA VAL A 78 -13.12 -11.36 -20.05
C VAL A 78 -12.60 -10.07 -20.69
N CYS A 79 -11.53 -9.49 -20.17
CA CYS A 79 -10.94 -8.27 -20.70
C CYS A 79 -10.37 -8.48 -22.10
N PHE A 80 -9.74 -9.63 -22.38
CA PHE A 80 -9.25 -9.98 -23.72
C PHE A 80 -10.39 -10.06 -24.73
N THR A 81 -11.48 -10.75 -24.38
CA THR A 81 -12.68 -10.81 -25.23
C THR A 81 -13.26 -9.42 -25.47
N ALA A 82 -13.34 -8.56 -24.44
CA ALA A 82 -13.82 -7.19 -24.59
C ALA A 82 -12.93 -6.37 -25.55
N VAL A 83 -11.60 -6.47 -25.44
CA VAL A 83 -10.67 -5.78 -26.36
C VAL A 83 -10.84 -6.25 -27.80
N LYS A 84 -11.00 -7.56 -28.02
CA LYS A 84 -11.18 -8.11 -29.38
C LYS A 84 -12.50 -7.69 -29.99
N ILE A 85 -13.60 -7.75 -29.24
CA ILE A 85 -14.93 -7.37 -29.74
C ILE A 85 -14.99 -5.87 -30.04
N LEU A 86 -14.49 -5.04 -29.12
CA LEU A 86 -14.54 -3.59 -29.24
C LEU A 86 -13.35 -3.01 -30.04
N SER A 87 -12.45 -3.87 -30.53
CA SER A 87 -11.23 -3.49 -31.26
C SER A 87 -10.40 -2.41 -30.56
N LEU A 88 -10.27 -2.51 -29.23
CA LEU A 88 -9.68 -1.44 -28.40
C LEU A 88 -8.17 -1.32 -28.53
N ILE A 89 -7.45 -2.40 -28.86
CA ILE A 89 -5.98 -2.42 -28.98
C ILE A 89 -5.61 -3.25 -30.20
N GLN A 90 -5.05 -2.60 -31.22
CA GLN A 90 -4.71 -3.28 -32.49
C GLN A 90 -3.50 -4.21 -32.36
N GLN A 91 -2.53 -3.85 -31.52
CA GLN A 91 -1.29 -4.62 -31.31
C GLN A 91 -1.51 -5.91 -30.49
N LEU A 92 -2.65 -6.04 -29.82
CA LEU A 92 -2.96 -7.18 -28.96
C LEU A 92 -3.36 -8.39 -29.81
N GLN A 93 -2.49 -9.39 -29.86
CA GLN A 93 -2.68 -10.64 -30.59
C GLN A 93 -3.23 -11.74 -29.68
N THR A 94 -2.54 -12.02 -28.57
CA THR A 94 -2.81 -13.15 -27.67
C THR A 94 -3.25 -12.70 -26.27
N GLU A 95 -3.95 -13.58 -25.56
CA GLU A 95 -4.38 -13.33 -24.17
C GLU A 95 -3.16 -13.17 -23.22
N ALA A 96 -2.06 -13.86 -23.53
CA ALA A 96 -0.81 -13.83 -22.75
C ALA A 96 -0.16 -12.43 -22.69
N GLN A 97 -0.48 -11.54 -23.63
CA GLN A 97 -0.03 -10.14 -23.61
C GLN A 97 -0.75 -9.29 -22.55
N MET A 98 -1.88 -9.76 -21.98
CA MET A 98 -2.62 -9.01 -20.97
C MET A 98 -2.23 -9.42 -19.55
N SER A 99 -1.80 -8.43 -18.77
CA SER A 99 -1.49 -8.56 -17.34
C SER A 99 -2.58 -7.89 -16.52
N ILE A 100 -3.53 -8.66 -16.00
CA ILE A 100 -4.54 -8.15 -15.06
C ILE A 100 -4.01 -8.21 -13.64
N VAL A 101 -4.12 -7.09 -12.90
CA VAL A 101 -3.75 -7.02 -11.48
C VAL A 101 -4.99 -6.70 -10.65
N LEU A 102 -5.43 -7.66 -9.85
CA LEU A 102 -6.57 -7.49 -8.96
C LEU A 102 -6.14 -6.75 -7.69
N LYS A 103 -6.71 -5.57 -7.46
CA LYS A 103 -6.47 -4.72 -6.29
C LYS A 103 -7.71 -4.70 -5.40
N LEU A 104 -7.64 -5.36 -4.25
CA LEU A 104 -8.77 -5.42 -3.33
C LEU A 104 -8.92 -4.11 -2.56
N THR A 105 -10.15 -3.63 -2.41
CA THR A 105 -10.45 -2.44 -1.60
C THR A 105 -10.34 -2.72 -0.10
N HIS A 106 -10.72 -3.93 0.30
CA HIS A 106 -10.64 -4.40 1.67
C HIS A 106 -10.62 -5.94 1.72
N LEU A 107 -10.43 -6.49 2.92
CA LEU A 107 -10.66 -7.90 3.22
C LEU A 107 -11.73 -8.01 4.32
N PRO A 108 -12.52 -9.10 4.36
CA PRO A 108 -13.43 -9.36 5.46
C PRO A 108 -12.67 -9.35 6.80
N SER A 109 -13.27 -8.76 7.84
CA SER A 109 -12.66 -8.63 9.17
C SER A 109 -12.73 -9.95 9.95
N LEU A 110 -12.25 -11.04 9.34
CA LEU A 110 -12.20 -12.36 9.94
C LEU A 110 -10.76 -12.69 10.37
N PRO A 111 -10.56 -13.40 11.49
CA PRO A 111 -9.22 -13.81 11.94
C PRO A 111 -8.41 -14.59 10.91
N SER A 112 -9.10 -15.32 10.02
CA SER A 112 -8.51 -16.13 8.96
C SER A 112 -7.81 -15.33 7.86
N TYR A 113 -8.03 -14.02 7.78
CA TYR A 113 -7.33 -13.11 6.85
C TYR A 113 -6.21 -12.31 7.53
N ILE A 114 -5.99 -12.45 8.83
CA ILE A 114 -4.95 -11.68 9.54
C ILE A 114 -3.59 -12.37 9.34
N PHE A 115 -2.63 -11.62 8.79
CA PHE A 115 -1.23 -12.00 8.72
C PHE A 115 -0.55 -11.62 10.04
N SER A 116 0.00 -12.60 10.76
CA SER A 116 0.72 -12.37 12.01
C SER A 116 1.84 -13.38 12.17
N LEU A 117 3.08 -12.88 12.26
CA LEU A 117 4.25 -13.70 12.56
C LEU A 117 4.31 -14.13 14.05
N CYS A 118 3.45 -13.59 14.90
CA CYS A 118 3.41 -13.92 16.31
C CYS A 118 2.57 -15.18 16.61
N LYS A 119 1.84 -15.72 15.63
CA LYS A 119 0.97 -16.89 15.79
C LYS A 119 1.57 -18.08 15.06
N PHE A 120 1.98 -19.09 15.82
CA PHE A 120 2.47 -20.37 15.30
C PHE A 120 1.36 -21.44 15.44
N PRO A 121 1.19 -22.37 14.48
CA PRO A 121 1.95 -22.55 13.25
C PRO A 121 1.59 -21.55 12.15
N PHE A 122 2.58 -21.25 11.29
CA PHE A 122 2.40 -20.42 10.10
C PHE A 122 1.70 -21.20 8.98
N ASP A 123 0.37 -21.19 8.93
CA ASP A 123 -0.37 -21.75 7.80
C ASP A 123 -0.53 -20.75 6.64
N TYR A 124 0.61 -20.23 6.18
CA TYR A 124 0.70 -19.27 5.08
C TYR A 124 1.14 -19.90 3.75
N THR A 125 1.04 -21.24 3.66
CA THR A 125 1.33 -21.99 2.44
C THR A 125 0.33 -21.67 1.31
N SER A 126 -0.88 -21.26 1.67
CA SER A 126 -1.90 -20.85 0.72
C SER A 126 -1.56 -19.48 0.10
N GLN A 127 -1.34 -19.44 -1.22
CA GLN A 127 -1.18 -18.21 -2.00
C GLN A 127 -2.51 -17.45 -2.16
N ARG A 128 -3.04 -16.93 -1.04
CA ARG A 128 -4.29 -16.16 -0.96
C ARG A 128 -4.06 -14.80 -0.32
N PHE A 129 -5.07 -13.94 -0.34
CA PHE A 129 -4.93 -12.62 0.27
C PHE A 129 -4.98 -12.69 1.80
N TYR A 130 -4.08 -11.93 2.41
CA TYR A 130 -4.01 -11.66 3.84
C TYR A 130 -3.83 -10.16 4.09
N MET A 131 -4.09 -9.77 5.32
CA MET A 131 -4.06 -8.41 5.81
C MET A 131 -3.06 -8.31 6.96
N ALA A 132 -2.04 -7.47 6.81
CA ALA A 132 -1.11 -7.13 7.87
C ALA A 132 -1.30 -5.67 8.29
N GLU A 133 -1.12 -5.38 9.57
CA GLU A 133 -1.14 -4.01 10.07
C GLU A 133 0.11 -3.76 10.90
N GLY A 134 0.80 -2.66 10.61
CA GLY A 134 2.04 -2.36 11.31
C GLY A 134 2.64 -1.00 10.98
N ILE A 135 3.78 -0.73 11.62
CA ILE A 135 4.54 0.50 11.47
C ILE A 135 5.75 0.23 10.59
N VAL A 136 6.01 1.13 9.64
CA VAL A 136 7.19 1.08 8.79
C VAL A 136 8.42 1.47 9.60
N VAL A 137 9.41 0.58 9.66
CA VAL A 137 10.67 0.81 10.39
C VAL A 137 11.88 1.00 9.47
N ALA A 138 11.84 0.40 8.28
CA ALA A 138 12.89 0.60 7.28
C ALA A 138 12.31 0.47 5.86
N MET A 139 13.00 1.07 4.90
CA MET A 139 12.68 0.99 3.48
C MET A 139 13.95 0.98 2.64
N SER A 140 13.94 0.22 1.55
CA SER A 140 14.99 0.26 0.54
C SER A 140 14.77 1.42 -0.42
N THR A 141 15.81 1.73 -1.19
CA THR A 141 15.67 2.48 -2.44
C THR A 141 14.81 1.70 -3.44
N VAL A 142 14.25 2.41 -4.41
CA VAL A 142 13.51 1.79 -5.51
C VAL A 142 14.49 1.12 -6.47
N THR A 143 14.24 -0.16 -6.75
CA THR A 143 15.04 -1.00 -7.65
C THR A 143 14.17 -1.47 -8.80
N LYS A 144 14.79 -1.83 -9.93
CA LYS A 144 14.06 -2.38 -11.08
C LYS A 144 13.93 -3.90 -10.96
N TYR A 145 12.79 -4.44 -11.36
CA TYR A 145 12.56 -5.87 -11.49
C TYR A 145 11.96 -6.20 -12.86
N THR A 146 12.05 -7.45 -13.30
CA THR A 146 11.41 -7.87 -14.55
C THR A 146 9.93 -8.12 -14.30
N GLN A 147 9.10 -7.19 -14.76
CA GLN A 147 7.65 -7.29 -14.67
C GLN A 147 7.10 -8.30 -15.65
N GLY A 148 7.68 -8.37 -16.84
CA GLY A 148 7.41 -9.46 -17.77
C GLY A 148 8.37 -9.48 -18.94
N ALA A 149 8.41 -10.63 -19.61
CA ALA A 149 9.32 -10.88 -20.70
C ALA A 149 8.65 -11.76 -21.77
N ARG A 150 9.02 -11.50 -23.03
CA ARG A 150 8.67 -12.32 -24.17
C ARG A 150 9.76 -13.37 -24.38
N PHE A 151 9.35 -14.59 -24.66
CA PHE A 151 10.22 -15.68 -25.05
C PHE A 151 9.82 -16.20 -26.44
N VAL A 152 10.80 -16.67 -27.19
CA VAL A 152 10.64 -17.24 -28.52
C VAL A 152 11.33 -18.59 -28.60
N CYS A 153 10.81 -19.50 -29.42
CA CYS A 153 11.46 -20.78 -29.65
C CYS A 153 12.79 -20.58 -30.38
N CYS A 154 13.85 -21.29 -29.96
CA CYS A 154 15.14 -21.24 -30.68
C CYS A 154 15.13 -21.96 -32.03
N ASP A 155 14.16 -22.84 -32.27
CA ASP A 155 14.01 -23.54 -33.54
C ASP A 155 13.23 -22.67 -34.53
N GLU A 156 13.90 -22.18 -35.57
CA GLU A 156 13.35 -21.26 -36.57
C GLU A 156 12.17 -21.88 -37.34
N ASN A 157 12.17 -23.21 -37.52
CA ASN A 157 11.09 -23.93 -38.21
C ASN A 157 9.85 -24.13 -37.33
N CYS A 158 9.94 -23.84 -36.03
CA CYS A 158 8.80 -23.92 -35.14
C CYS A 158 7.88 -22.70 -35.37
N PRO A 159 6.55 -22.88 -35.46
CA PRO A 159 5.62 -21.75 -35.59
C PRO A 159 5.63 -20.79 -34.37
N PHE A 160 6.31 -21.16 -33.29
CA PHE A 160 6.49 -20.33 -32.10
C PHE A 160 7.88 -19.65 -32.02
N SER A 161 8.65 -19.68 -33.11
CA SER A 161 9.86 -18.87 -33.29
C SER A 161 9.51 -17.38 -33.39
N GLU A 162 8.30 -17.07 -33.88
CA GLU A 162 7.77 -15.72 -34.00
C GLU A 162 6.46 -15.53 -33.20
N GLY A 163 6.05 -14.27 -33.02
CA GLY A 163 4.80 -13.91 -32.33
C GLY A 163 4.89 -13.84 -30.79
N PHE A 164 3.72 -13.76 -30.14
CA PHE A 164 3.55 -13.46 -28.71
C PHE A 164 2.97 -14.64 -27.91
N GLN A 165 3.39 -15.87 -28.24
CA GLN A 165 2.84 -17.07 -27.61
C GLN A 165 3.40 -17.29 -26.19
N TYR A 166 4.70 -17.07 -25.99
CA TYR A 166 5.34 -17.22 -24.69
C TYR A 166 5.62 -15.85 -24.08
N ILE A 167 4.64 -15.34 -23.34
CA ILE A 167 4.83 -14.18 -22.47
C ILE A 167 4.71 -14.64 -21.04
N ARG A 168 5.71 -14.26 -20.24
CA ARG A 168 5.69 -14.50 -18.81
C ARG A 168 5.60 -13.17 -18.10
N VAL A 169 4.61 -13.06 -17.24
CA VAL A 169 4.41 -11.89 -16.38
C VAL A 169 4.62 -12.32 -14.94
N HIS A 170 5.19 -11.43 -14.15
CA HIS A 170 5.33 -11.60 -12.71
C HIS A 170 3.96 -11.86 -12.09
N THR A 171 3.84 -12.98 -11.38
CA THR A 171 2.62 -13.37 -10.69
C THR A 171 2.73 -13.01 -9.21
N PRO A 172 1.75 -12.30 -8.62
CA PRO A 172 1.75 -12.02 -7.18
C PRO A 172 1.88 -13.31 -6.35
N GLY A 173 2.78 -13.34 -5.38
CA GLY A 173 3.10 -14.53 -4.59
C GLY A 173 4.27 -15.35 -5.15
N ALA A 174 4.76 -15.05 -6.36
CA ALA A 174 5.85 -15.77 -7.00
C ALA A 174 7.21 -15.06 -6.83
N THR A 175 8.30 -15.82 -6.91
CA THR A 175 9.66 -15.28 -6.96
C THR A 175 9.95 -14.65 -8.32
N GLU A 176 10.81 -13.63 -8.39
CA GLU A 176 11.20 -13.00 -9.67
C GLU A 176 11.86 -13.97 -10.65
N SER A 177 12.55 -14.98 -10.15
CA SER A 177 13.10 -16.06 -10.99
C SER A 177 12.00 -16.86 -11.69
N ALA A 178 10.76 -16.88 -11.21
CA ALA A 178 9.67 -17.57 -11.91
C ALA A 178 9.35 -16.93 -13.28
N THR A 179 9.61 -15.62 -13.39
CA THR A 179 9.41 -14.84 -14.61
C THR A 179 10.59 -14.99 -15.57
N VAL A 180 11.82 -14.99 -15.05
CA VAL A 180 13.06 -15.07 -15.84
C VAL A 180 13.89 -16.28 -15.39
N ARG A 181 13.92 -17.33 -16.22
CA ARG A 181 14.81 -18.50 -16.11
C ARG A 181 15.27 -18.92 -17.49
N ASN A 182 16.38 -19.65 -17.51
CA ASN A 182 16.99 -20.17 -18.74
C ASN A 182 16.51 -21.57 -19.12
N ASN A 183 15.64 -22.21 -18.32
CA ASN A 183 15.22 -23.59 -18.50
C ASN A 183 13.80 -23.74 -19.07
N PHE A 184 13.29 -22.71 -19.75
CA PHE A 184 11.99 -22.80 -20.40
C PHE A 184 12.10 -23.53 -21.73
N VAL A 185 11.10 -24.37 -22.01
CA VAL A 185 11.04 -25.19 -23.23
C VAL A 185 9.73 -24.94 -23.97
N CYS A 186 9.80 -25.05 -25.29
CA CYS A 186 8.64 -24.94 -26.18
C CYS A 186 7.70 -26.12 -25.97
N THR A 187 6.40 -25.87 -25.84
CA THR A 187 5.38 -26.91 -25.70
C THR A 187 5.15 -27.73 -26.98
N LEU A 188 5.56 -27.22 -28.16
CA LEU A 188 5.42 -27.95 -29.43
C LEU A 188 6.63 -28.82 -29.76
N CYS A 189 7.83 -28.23 -29.80
CA CYS A 189 9.03 -28.93 -30.27
C CYS A 189 10.04 -29.24 -29.14
N THR A 190 9.74 -28.88 -27.89
CA THR A 190 10.60 -29.08 -26.71
C THR A 190 11.96 -28.35 -26.73
N SER A 191 12.25 -27.63 -27.82
CA SER A 191 13.42 -26.77 -27.94
C SER A 191 13.44 -25.67 -26.87
N PRO A 192 14.62 -25.22 -26.43
CA PRO A 192 14.74 -24.17 -25.43
C PRO A 192 14.13 -22.86 -25.93
N LEU A 193 13.52 -22.12 -25.01
CA LEU A 193 13.02 -20.78 -25.28
C LEU A 193 14.09 -19.74 -24.96
N ARG A 194 14.28 -18.78 -25.87
CA ARG A 194 15.17 -17.64 -25.70
C ARG A 194 14.37 -16.40 -25.36
N GLU A 195 14.84 -15.61 -24.40
CA GLU A 195 14.22 -14.34 -24.08
C GLU A 195 14.50 -13.30 -25.17
N ASP A 196 13.46 -12.59 -25.60
CA ASP A 196 13.57 -11.43 -26.47
C ASP A 196 13.69 -10.16 -25.62
N MET A 197 14.95 -9.74 -25.38
CA MET A 197 15.28 -8.61 -24.51
C MET A 197 14.66 -7.28 -24.98
N LYS A 198 14.31 -7.14 -26.27
CA LYS A 198 13.69 -5.93 -26.81
C LYS A 198 12.32 -5.65 -26.17
N TYR A 199 11.62 -6.72 -25.80
CA TYR A 199 10.27 -6.66 -25.25
C TYR A 199 10.23 -6.90 -23.74
N ARG A 200 11.38 -6.88 -23.06
CA ARG A 200 11.44 -6.97 -21.61
C ARG A 200 10.83 -5.71 -21.01
N VAL A 201 9.82 -5.91 -20.16
CA VAL A 201 9.17 -4.83 -19.42
C VAL A 201 9.71 -4.86 -17.99
N LEU A 202 10.28 -3.73 -17.58
CA LEU A 202 10.78 -3.54 -16.21
C LEU A 202 9.75 -2.77 -15.40
N GLY A 203 9.55 -3.21 -14.16
CA GLY A 203 8.74 -2.53 -13.16
C GLY A 203 9.60 -1.98 -12.03
N ASP A 204 8.97 -1.21 -11.14
CA ASP A 204 9.60 -0.67 -9.93
C ASP A 204 9.31 -1.56 -8.73
N LYS A 205 10.32 -1.79 -7.88
CA LYS A 205 10.24 -2.59 -6.66
C LYS A 205 10.84 -1.82 -5.51
N GLN A 206 10.13 -1.81 -4.39
CA GLN A 206 10.62 -1.29 -3.12
C GLN A 206 10.37 -2.31 -2.01
N ILE A 207 11.35 -2.46 -1.13
CA ILE A 207 11.30 -3.38 0.00
C ILE A 207 11.07 -2.56 1.26
N ILE A 208 10.10 -2.98 2.08
CA ILE A 208 9.74 -2.28 3.31
C ILE A 208 9.74 -3.27 4.47
N GLU A 209 10.35 -2.90 5.58
CA GLU A 209 10.26 -3.64 6.83
C GLU A 209 9.18 -3.04 7.72
N ILE A 210 8.26 -3.89 8.16
CA ILE A 210 7.12 -3.50 9.00
C ILE A 210 7.17 -4.30 10.31
N VAL A 211 6.90 -3.61 11.42
CA VAL A 211 6.69 -4.23 12.74
C VAL A 211 5.20 -4.23 13.08
N ASP A 212 4.69 -5.31 13.66
CA ASP A 212 3.28 -5.46 14.06
C ASP A 212 2.81 -4.26 14.89
N ALA A 213 1.61 -3.74 14.60
CA ALA A 213 1.04 -2.57 15.28
C ALA A 213 0.92 -2.73 16.80
N LYS A 214 0.89 -3.97 17.32
CA LYS A 214 0.96 -4.26 18.76
C LYS A 214 2.23 -3.72 19.41
N ALA A 215 3.31 -3.50 18.66
CA ALA A 215 4.53 -2.87 19.16
C ALA A 215 4.31 -1.46 19.71
N ILE A 216 3.24 -0.76 19.29
CA ILE A 216 2.84 0.53 19.87
C ILE A 216 2.64 0.43 21.38
N SER A 217 2.06 -0.66 21.86
CA SER A 217 1.84 -0.87 23.30
C SER A 217 3.14 -0.94 24.10
N ALA A 218 4.26 -1.35 23.49
CA ALA A 218 5.58 -1.34 24.13
C ALA A 218 6.07 0.09 24.38
N PHE A 219 5.74 1.03 23.50
CA PHE A 219 6.11 2.44 23.63
C PHE A 219 5.23 3.23 24.60
N GLN A 220 4.11 2.66 25.07
CA GLN A 220 3.16 3.37 25.93
C GLN A 220 3.62 3.50 27.39
N GLY A 221 4.79 2.97 27.78
CA GLY A 221 5.40 3.19 29.11
C GLY A 221 4.67 2.57 30.31
N PHE A 222 3.39 2.19 30.16
CA PHE A 222 2.52 1.61 31.19
C PHE A 222 2.44 0.08 31.14
N SER A 223 3.47 -0.60 30.64
CA SER A 223 3.52 -2.07 30.71
C SER A 223 3.86 -2.51 32.14
N SER A 224 2.86 -3.00 32.87
CA SER A 224 3.03 -3.69 34.15
C SER A 224 3.82 -5.00 34.04
N SER A 225 4.08 -5.48 32.81
CA SER A 225 4.86 -6.68 32.56
C SER A 225 6.37 -6.36 32.59
N LYS A 226 7.09 -7.00 33.53
CA LYS A 226 8.55 -6.86 33.73
C LYS A 226 9.39 -7.61 32.69
N THR A 227 8.78 -8.27 31.71
CA THR A 227 9.48 -9.11 30.75
C THR A 227 9.84 -8.32 29.49
N PRO A 228 11.10 -8.26 29.07
CA PRO A 228 11.46 -7.69 27.77
C PRO A 228 10.85 -8.54 26.66
N PHE A 229 10.10 -7.93 25.76
CA PHE A 229 9.55 -8.59 24.57
C PHE A 229 10.12 -7.95 23.31
N ARG A 230 10.32 -8.77 22.27
CA ARG A 230 10.82 -8.34 20.96
C ARG A 230 9.76 -8.60 19.92
N PHE A 231 9.56 -7.64 19.02
CA PHE A 231 8.75 -7.85 17.84
C PHE A 231 9.66 -8.18 16.67
N GLN A 232 9.30 -9.25 15.96
CA GLN A 232 9.92 -9.57 14.68
C GLN A 232 9.31 -8.66 13.61
N SER A 233 10.17 -8.04 12.80
CA SER A 233 9.72 -7.36 11.58
C SER A 233 9.44 -8.38 10.49
N PHE A 234 8.60 -7.98 9.52
CA PHE A 234 8.38 -8.74 8.30
C PHE A 234 8.54 -7.84 7.09
N THR A 235 9.00 -8.46 6.02
CA THR A 235 9.26 -7.78 4.75
C THR A 235 7.98 -7.67 3.93
N VAL A 236 7.72 -6.48 3.41
CA VAL A 236 6.67 -6.19 2.44
C VAL A 236 7.29 -5.74 1.13
N PHE A 237 6.88 -6.37 0.02
CA PHE A 237 7.24 -5.95 -1.32
C PHE A 237 6.18 -5.02 -1.90
N LEU A 238 6.58 -3.79 -2.21
CA LEU A 238 5.78 -2.86 -3.01
C LEU A 238 6.25 -2.89 -4.46
N ARG A 239 5.31 -2.95 -5.39
CA ARG A 239 5.60 -2.94 -6.82
C ARG A 239 4.84 -1.86 -7.57
N ASP A 240 5.47 -1.34 -8.60
CA ASP A 240 4.91 -0.41 -9.58
C ASP A 240 4.19 0.78 -8.92
N GLU A 241 2.86 0.84 -9.03
CA GLU A 241 2.04 1.97 -8.58
C GLU A 241 2.04 2.15 -7.05
N LEU A 242 2.53 1.14 -6.31
CA LEU A 242 2.65 1.17 -4.85
C LEU A 242 4.00 1.69 -4.37
N THR A 243 5.01 1.83 -5.23
CA THR A 243 6.33 2.32 -4.80
C THR A 243 6.26 3.79 -4.34
N ASN A 244 7.07 4.14 -3.34
CA ASN A 244 7.11 5.47 -2.70
C ASN A 244 5.76 5.95 -2.10
N LYS A 245 4.84 5.03 -1.79
CA LYS A 245 3.55 5.36 -1.15
C LYS A 245 3.53 5.19 0.36
N MET A 246 4.61 4.67 0.94
CA MET A 246 4.75 4.45 2.38
C MET A 246 5.92 5.27 2.92
N GLU A 247 5.78 5.73 4.17
CA GLU A 247 6.77 6.55 4.88
C GLU A 247 7.18 5.88 6.19
N ILE A 248 8.45 6.03 6.58
CA ILE A 248 8.97 5.51 7.85
C ILE A 248 8.23 6.18 9.02
N GLY A 249 7.88 5.40 10.04
CA GLY A 249 7.19 5.87 11.25
C GLY A 249 5.66 5.89 11.14
N ASN A 250 5.10 5.80 9.94
CA ASN A 250 3.66 5.76 9.74
C ASN A 250 3.10 4.33 9.89
N ARG A 251 1.84 4.24 10.33
CA ARG A 251 1.08 2.99 10.49
C ARG A 251 0.26 2.71 9.23
N TYR A 252 0.38 1.50 8.69
CA TYR A 252 -0.34 1.08 7.50
C TYR A 252 -1.03 -0.26 7.69
N LYS A 253 -2.12 -0.42 6.94
CA LYS A 253 -2.79 -1.69 6.69
C LYS A 253 -2.46 -2.13 5.27
N VAL A 254 -1.81 -3.27 5.14
CA VAL A 254 -1.33 -3.85 3.88
C VAL A 254 -2.15 -5.09 3.57
N ILE A 255 -2.74 -5.14 2.38
CA ILE A 255 -3.39 -6.34 1.83
C ILE A 255 -2.45 -6.94 0.80
N GLY A 256 -2.11 -8.22 0.95
CA GLY A 256 -1.12 -8.85 0.08
C GLY A 256 -1.18 -10.37 0.10
N ILE A 257 -0.35 -10.99 -0.74
CA ILE A 257 -0.20 -12.45 -0.83
C ILE A 257 1.15 -12.84 -0.23
N PRO A 258 1.22 -13.82 0.68
CA PRO A 258 2.46 -14.23 1.30
C PRO A 258 3.36 -14.91 0.28
N VAL A 259 4.65 -14.60 0.37
CA VAL A 259 5.73 -15.20 -0.42
C VAL A 259 6.66 -15.91 0.56
N CYS A 260 6.76 -17.23 0.44
CA CYS A 260 7.76 -18.00 1.17
C CYS A 260 9.05 -17.98 0.35
N MET A 261 10.06 -17.26 0.83
CA MET A 261 11.38 -17.22 0.22
C MET A 261 12.28 -18.25 0.91
N PRO A 262 12.67 -19.34 0.23
CA PRO A 262 13.67 -20.24 0.77
C PRO A 262 15.03 -19.55 0.72
N SER A 263 15.65 -19.36 1.89
CA SER A 263 17.10 -19.20 2.00
C SER A 263 17.74 -20.58 2.25
N CYS A 264 19.05 -20.71 2.08
CA CYS A 264 19.76 -22.00 2.25
C CYS A 264 19.53 -22.67 3.63
N ILE A 265 19.11 -21.92 4.66
CA ILE A 265 18.99 -22.43 6.04
C ILE A 265 17.62 -22.11 6.66
N GLN A 266 16.89 -21.11 6.17
CA GLN A 266 15.62 -20.64 6.76
C GLN A 266 14.60 -20.24 5.70
N ILE A 267 13.31 -20.40 5.98
CA ILE A 267 12.23 -19.85 5.15
C ILE A 267 11.85 -18.48 5.70
N THR A 268 12.07 -17.43 4.91
CA THR A 268 11.62 -16.09 5.25
C THR A 268 10.24 -15.85 4.65
N LEU A 269 9.30 -15.43 5.48
CA LEU A 269 7.95 -15.10 5.03
C LEU A 269 7.85 -13.61 4.73
N CYS A 270 7.63 -13.28 3.47
CA CYS A 270 7.41 -11.92 3.00
C CYS A 270 5.94 -11.75 2.60
N LEU A 271 5.48 -10.50 2.47
CA LEU A 271 4.15 -10.18 1.98
C LEU A 271 4.27 -9.33 0.70
N GLU A 272 3.71 -9.81 -0.41
CA GLU A 272 3.62 -9.02 -1.64
C GLU A 272 2.34 -8.18 -1.63
N ALA A 273 2.49 -6.86 -1.57
CA ALA A 273 1.37 -5.94 -1.42
C ALA A 273 0.56 -5.82 -2.72
N SER A 274 -0.76 -5.93 -2.59
CA SER A 274 -1.74 -5.61 -3.63
C SER A 274 -2.37 -4.24 -3.40
N SER A 275 -2.68 -3.94 -2.13
CA SER A 275 -3.24 -2.66 -1.70
C SER A 275 -2.62 -2.22 -0.38
N ILE A 276 -2.46 -0.90 -0.21
CA ILE A 276 -1.96 -0.29 1.02
C ILE A 276 -2.93 0.81 1.45
N HIS A 277 -3.17 0.90 2.74
CA HIS A 277 -4.03 1.92 3.34
C HIS A 277 -3.27 2.54 4.51
N LEU A 278 -3.09 3.86 4.47
CA LEU A 278 -2.57 4.60 5.61
C LEU A 278 -3.60 4.49 6.74
N CYS A 279 -3.20 3.90 7.87
CA CYS A 279 -4.02 3.94 9.07
C CYS A 279 -3.83 5.33 9.65
N ASN A 280 -4.69 6.26 9.25
CA ASN A 280 -4.85 7.49 10.00
C ASN A 280 -5.20 7.06 11.43
N LEU A 281 -4.34 7.40 12.40
CA LEU A 281 -4.77 7.57 13.78
C LEU A 281 -5.84 8.65 13.67
N THR A 282 -7.10 8.24 13.50
CA THR A 282 -8.23 9.15 13.41
C THR A 282 -8.38 9.82 14.76
N GLY A 283 -7.58 10.86 15.01
CA GLY A 283 -8.14 12.05 15.60
C GLY A 283 -9.32 12.47 14.72
N PRO A 284 -10.40 13.01 15.31
CA PRO A 284 -11.57 13.38 14.53
C PRO A 284 -11.12 14.32 13.40
N SER A 285 -11.42 13.93 12.15
CA SER A 285 -11.07 14.69 10.93
C SER A 285 -11.67 16.09 10.92
N GLN A 286 -12.61 16.34 11.82
CA GLN A 286 -13.23 17.62 12.10
C GLN A 286 -13.09 17.93 13.59
N ILE A 287 -12.66 19.15 13.89
CA ILE A 287 -12.74 19.70 15.24
C ILE A 287 -14.21 19.59 15.70
N SER A 288 -14.46 18.90 16.80
CA SER A 288 -15.80 18.70 17.37
C SER A 288 -16.52 20.05 17.51
N GLU A 289 -17.82 20.10 17.20
CA GLU A 289 -18.63 21.31 17.38
C GLU A 289 -18.56 21.87 18.81
N LYS A 290 -18.40 20.99 19.81
CA LYS A 290 -18.19 21.40 21.22
C LYS A 290 -16.91 22.21 21.40
N PHE A 291 -15.85 21.86 20.66
CA PHE A 291 -14.57 22.54 20.74
C PHE A 291 -14.59 23.86 19.96
N LYS A 292 -15.29 23.92 18.82
CA LYS A 292 -15.57 25.18 18.10
C LYS A 292 -16.40 26.13 18.96
N TYR A 293 -17.42 25.61 19.64
CA TYR A 293 -18.24 26.36 20.59
C TYR A 293 -17.43 26.86 21.80
N LEU A 294 -16.52 26.04 22.34
CA LEU A 294 -15.61 26.47 23.40
C LEU A 294 -14.69 27.61 22.95
N LEU A 295 -14.16 27.54 21.73
CA LEU A 295 -13.36 28.61 21.13
C LEU A 295 -14.17 29.89 20.96
N SER A 296 -15.42 29.81 20.50
CA SER A 296 -16.28 30.99 20.33
C SER A 296 -16.63 31.66 21.66
N LEU A 297 -16.90 30.88 22.72
CA LEU A 297 -17.16 31.41 24.06
C LEU A 297 -15.94 32.10 24.70
N THR A 298 -14.74 31.65 24.34
CA THR A 298 -13.48 32.14 24.92
C THR A 298 -12.81 33.23 24.08
N SER A 299 -13.38 33.55 22.91
CA SER A 299 -12.90 34.56 21.95
C SER A 299 -12.73 35.97 22.52
N LYS A 300 -13.41 36.30 23.64
CA LYS A 300 -13.34 37.61 24.31
C LYS A 300 -11.99 37.89 24.99
N SER A 301 -11.11 36.89 25.10
CA SER A 301 -9.78 37.05 25.70
C SER A 301 -8.76 36.19 24.94
N CYS A 302 -7.62 36.78 24.61
CA CYS A 302 -6.54 36.11 23.87
C CYS A 302 -5.88 34.95 24.64
N TRP A 303 -6.09 34.86 25.97
CA TRP A 303 -5.44 33.85 26.82
C TRP A 303 -6.39 32.77 27.33
N ARG A 304 -7.70 33.03 27.34
CA ARG A 304 -8.67 32.18 28.03
C ARG A 304 -8.79 30.79 27.41
N PHE A 305 -8.77 30.72 26.08
CA PHE A 305 -8.78 29.44 25.36
C PHE A 305 -7.51 28.64 25.63
N THR A 306 -6.35 29.28 25.47
CA THR A 306 -5.03 28.66 25.67
C THR A 306 -4.83 28.19 27.11
N ALA A 307 -5.30 28.98 28.09
CA ALA A 307 -5.26 28.61 29.50
C ALA A 307 -6.13 27.38 29.80
N LEU A 308 -7.32 27.27 29.20
CA LEU A 308 -8.18 26.09 29.35
C LEU A 308 -7.58 24.84 28.71
N LEU A 309 -6.91 25.00 27.55
CA LEU A 309 -6.19 23.90 26.90
C LEU A 309 -5.02 23.42 27.75
N ALA A 310 -4.19 24.34 28.26
CA ALA A 310 -3.08 24.00 29.13
C ALA A 310 -3.55 23.33 30.43
N ASN A 311 -4.64 23.81 31.01
CA ASN A 311 -5.23 23.22 32.21
C ASN A 311 -5.67 21.76 31.99
N SER A 312 -6.16 21.46 30.79
CA SER A 312 -6.66 20.13 30.41
C SER A 312 -5.57 19.20 29.86
N PHE A 313 -4.48 19.78 29.34
CA PHE A 313 -3.37 19.05 28.73
C PHE A 313 -2.68 18.14 29.74
N ALA A 314 -2.38 16.91 29.30
CA ALA A 314 -1.76 15.86 30.12
C ALA A 314 -2.50 15.59 31.45
N SER A 315 -3.82 15.79 31.50
CA SER A 315 -4.65 15.55 32.70
C SER A 315 -4.58 14.12 33.24
N GLN A 316 -4.19 13.15 32.41
CA GLN A 316 -3.94 11.76 32.79
C GLN A 316 -2.61 11.57 33.55
N VAL A 317 -1.69 12.52 33.46
CA VAL A 317 -0.35 12.45 34.08
C VAL A 317 -0.23 13.44 35.24
N LEU A 318 -0.79 14.65 35.07
CA LEU A 318 -0.78 15.71 36.08
C LEU A 318 -2.19 16.25 36.27
N PRO A 319 -2.67 16.42 37.52
CA PRO A 319 -3.94 17.06 37.80
C PRO A 319 -4.09 18.42 37.09
N PRO A 320 -5.32 18.82 36.74
CA PRO A 320 -5.58 20.16 36.23
C PRO A 320 -5.10 21.24 37.22
N GLY A 321 -4.56 22.34 36.70
CA GLY A 321 -4.13 23.51 37.49
C GLY A 321 -2.64 23.51 37.87
N ILE A 322 -1.94 22.38 37.72
CA ILE A 322 -0.54 22.24 38.11
C ILE A 322 0.37 22.37 36.88
N ASN A 323 1.50 23.08 37.03
CA ASN A 323 2.55 23.24 36.02
C ASN A 323 2.01 23.77 34.66
N ASN A 324 1.00 24.65 34.70
CA ASN A 324 0.37 25.19 33.49
C ASN A 324 1.36 25.88 32.54
N THR A 325 2.40 26.54 33.07
CA THR A 325 3.48 27.14 32.26
C THR A 325 4.25 26.10 31.46
N LEU A 326 4.60 24.97 32.08
CA LEU A 326 5.27 23.85 31.40
C LEU A 326 4.34 23.19 30.38
N LYS A 327 3.07 22.97 30.75
CA LYS A 327 2.06 22.43 29.83
C LYS A 327 1.87 23.34 28.61
N LEU A 328 1.85 24.66 28.80
CA LEU A 328 1.81 25.65 27.72
C LEU A 328 3.07 25.62 26.85
N ALA A 329 4.26 25.52 27.45
CA ALA A 329 5.51 25.44 26.72
C ALA A 329 5.55 24.19 25.83
N ILE A 330 5.17 23.03 26.38
CA ILE A 330 5.04 21.78 25.63
C ILE A 330 4.01 21.91 24.52
N PHE A 331 2.85 22.52 24.81
CA PHE A 331 1.82 22.78 23.82
C PHE A 331 2.37 23.65 22.68
N ALA A 332 3.07 24.74 22.97
CA ALA A 332 3.69 25.61 21.97
C ALA A 332 4.71 24.86 21.08
N LEU A 333 5.47 23.91 21.64
CA LEU A 333 6.41 23.09 20.88
C LEU A 333 5.72 22.16 19.86
N PHE A 334 4.54 21.63 20.18
CA PHE A 334 3.76 20.80 19.25
C PHE A 334 3.11 21.61 18.11
N PHE A 335 2.84 22.90 18.33
CA PHE A 335 2.20 23.78 17.34
C PHE A 335 3.23 24.56 16.53
N ASN A 336 4.00 23.87 15.69
CA ASN A 336 4.96 24.55 14.81
C ASN A 336 4.37 24.89 13.41
N LYS A 337 4.33 26.21 13.15
CA LYS A 337 4.25 26.98 11.88
C LYS A 337 3.04 27.03 10.93
N GLN A 338 2.07 26.10 10.86
CA GLN A 338 1.08 26.17 9.74
C GLN A 338 -0.41 26.47 10.06
N ILE A 339 -0.89 26.38 11.31
CA ILE A 339 -2.36 26.44 11.58
C ILE A 339 -2.80 27.66 12.41
N LEU A 340 -1.87 28.49 12.88
CA LEU A 340 -2.22 29.66 13.69
C LEU A 340 -2.52 30.87 12.80
N SER A 341 -3.76 31.36 12.90
CA SER A 341 -4.17 32.67 12.39
C SER A 341 -3.21 33.77 12.90
N PRO A 342 -3.06 34.89 12.18
CA PRO A 342 -2.05 35.93 12.50
C PRO A 342 -2.10 36.43 13.94
N PHE A 343 -3.26 36.38 14.60
CA PHE A 343 -3.43 36.73 16.01
C PHE A 343 -2.66 35.82 16.98
N CYS A 344 -2.58 34.53 16.67
CA CYS A 344 -1.95 33.55 17.55
C CYS A 344 -0.42 33.45 17.29
N ARG A 345 0.04 33.86 16.10
CA ARG A 345 1.48 34.01 15.80
C ARG A 345 2.13 35.07 16.68
N MET A 346 1.46 36.20 16.89
CA MET A 346 1.91 37.26 17.82
C MET A 346 2.08 36.72 19.24
N THR A 347 1.13 35.92 19.71
CA THR A 347 1.13 35.42 21.10
C THR A 347 2.24 34.40 21.35
N VAL A 348 2.51 33.50 20.40
CA VAL A 348 3.61 32.51 20.51
C VAL A 348 4.98 33.17 20.37
N TYR A 349 5.14 34.16 19.48
CA TYR A 349 6.38 34.96 19.39
C TYR A 349 6.63 35.77 20.67
N THR A 350 5.57 36.34 21.25
CA THR A 350 5.68 37.10 22.51
C THR A 350 6.01 36.18 23.68
N LEU A 351 5.50 34.94 23.71
CA LEU A 351 5.85 33.95 24.72
C LEU A 351 7.29 33.44 24.57
N TYR A 352 7.75 33.19 23.34
CA TYR A 352 9.13 32.81 23.04
C TYR A 352 10.11 33.94 23.40
N LEU A 353 9.76 35.20 23.08
CA LEU A 353 10.52 36.40 23.47
C LEU A 353 10.49 36.67 24.97
N ALA A 354 9.38 36.39 25.66
CA ALA A 354 9.27 36.54 27.12
C ALA A 354 10.10 35.46 27.85
N LEU A 355 10.03 34.21 27.39
CA LEU A 355 10.86 33.11 27.93
C LEU A 355 12.36 33.32 27.65
N CYS A 356 12.72 33.84 26.47
CA CYS A 356 14.11 34.25 26.19
C CYS A 356 14.54 35.48 27.00
N LYS A 357 13.65 36.44 27.30
CA LYS A 357 13.95 37.58 28.18
C LYS A 357 14.17 37.16 29.63
N GLU A 358 13.39 36.22 30.14
CA GLU A 358 13.58 35.69 31.50
C GLU A 358 14.88 34.89 31.64
N GLN A 359 15.36 34.22 30.58
CA GLN A 359 16.70 33.60 30.57
C GLN A 359 17.85 34.62 30.41
N CYS A 360 17.67 35.70 29.65
CA CYS A 360 18.68 36.76 29.54
C CYS A 360 18.81 37.65 30.79
N CYS A 361 17.81 37.70 31.67
CA CYS A 361 17.92 38.45 32.94
C CYS A 361 18.87 37.80 33.96
N TYR A 362 19.39 36.60 33.69
CA TYR A 362 20.42 35.95 34.53
C TYR A 362 21.83 35.97 33.94
N CYS A 363 22.04 36.53 32.74
CA CYS A 363 23.38 36.70 32.17
C CYS A 363 23.58 38.15 31.70
N ASN A 364 24.28 38.92 32.54
CA ASN A 364 24.97 40.13 32.10
C ASN A 364 25.98 39.75 31.01
N CYS A 365 25.62 39.93 29.74
CA CYS A 365 26.58 40.17 28.66
C CYS A 365 25.89 40.87 27.51
N SER A 366 26.30 42.13 27.34
CA SER A 366 26.08 42.97 26.17
C SER A 366 26.50 42.26 24.88
N ASN A 367 25.76 42.55 23.80
CA ASN A 367 25.99 42.17 22.40
C ASN A 367 25.53 40.77 22.00
N PHE A 368 24.36 40.69 21.36
CA PHE A 368 24.28 40.04 20.05
C PHE A 368 23.25 40.74 19.16
N LEU A 369 23.78 41.30 18.07
CA LEU A 369 23.09 41.90 16.95
C LEU A 369 22.23 40.86 16.22
N PHE A 370 21.14 41.34 15.64
CA PHE A 370 20.34 40.75 14.57
C PHE A 370 21.10 39.82 13.61
N CYS A 371 20.49 38.67 13.26
CA CYS A 371 20.39 38.19 11.86
C CYS A 371 19.50 36.92 11.73
N PHE A 372 18.51 37.03 10.84
CA PHE A 372 17.62 36.03 10.20
C PHE A 372 16.50 35.35 10.97
#